data_AF-I4D490-F1
#
_entry.id   AF-I4D490-F1
#
_cell.length_a   1.000
_cell.length_b   1.000
_cell.length_c   1.000
_cell.angle_alpha   90.00
_cell.angle_beta   90.00
_cell.angle_gamma   90.00
#
_symmetry.space_group_name_H-M   'P 1'
#
loop_
_entity.id
_entity.type
_entity.pdbx_description
1 polymer ?
#
loop_
_entity_poly.entity_id
_entity_poly.type
_entity_poly.pdbx_seq_one_letter_code
_entity_poly.pdbx_strand_id
1 'polypeptide(L)' 'MKTCRNCGLGIEVDNDQMICFKYKTTSNSEHEKSDCLYFIQKIIEDGEPLPPIQHLLLVEQEIKKGKMNISINDGFRL' A
#
# COMPACT_ATOMS: atom_id res chain seq x y z
N MET A 1 -18.16 -2.57 4.61
CA MET A 1 -17.70 -2.35 3.22
C MET A 1 -16.22 -2.69 3.15
N LYS A 2 -15.73 -3.28 2.05
CA LYS A 2 -14.29 -3.56 1.89
C LYS A 2 -13.60 -2.22 1.58
N THR A 3 -12.86 -1.68 2.54
CA THR A 3 -12.06 -0.45 2.39
C THR A 3 -10.62 -0.84 2.05
N CYS A 4 -9.84 0.07 1.48
CA CYS A 4 -8.45 -0.25 1.12
C CYS A 4 -7.58 -0.56 2.34
N ARG A 5 -8.01 -0.12 3.53
CA ARG A 5 -7.48 -0.48 4.85
C ARG A 5 -7.39 -1.99 5.08
N ASN A 6 -8.26 -2.80 4.47
CA ASN A 6 -8.26 -4.25 4.63
C ASN A 6 -7.30 -4.98 3.64
N CYS A 7 -6.20 -4.32 3.28
CA CYS A 7 -5.14 -4.80 2.38
C CYS A 7 -5.61 -5.14 0.97
N GLY A 8 -5.61 -4.10 0.12
CA GLY A 8 -5.96 -4.18 -1.28
C GLY A 8 -5.01 -3.47 -2.24
N LEU A 9 -3.68 -3.59 -2.06
CA LEU A 9 -2.65 -2.99 -2.95
C LEU A 9 -2.93 -1.51 -3.23
N GLY A 10 -2.58 -0.68 -2.25
CA GLY A 10 -2.75 0.77 -2.36
C GLY A 10 -1.58 1.37 -3.14
N ILE A 11 -1.89 2.05 -4.24
CA ILE A 11 -0.91 2.81 -5.02
C ILE A 11 -1.33 4.28 -4.97
N GLU A 12 -0.44 5.13 -4.45
CA GLU A 12 -0.62 6.58 -4.47
C GLU A 12 -0.43 7.09 -5.89
N VAL A 13 -1.44 7.70 -6.49
CA VAL A 13 -1.37 8.15 -7.88
C VAL A 13 -0.94 9.61 -8.00
N ASP A 14 -1.66 10.55 -7.35
CA ASP A 14 -1.40 12.01 -7.33
C ASP A 14 -2.31 12.71 -6.29
N ASN A 15 -1.92 13.88 -5.75
CA ASN A 15 -2.73 14.73 -4.84
C ASN A 15 -3.37 13.98 -3.65
N ASP A 16 -2.59 13.17 -2.94
CA ASP A 16 -3.06 12.34 -1.81
C ASP A 16 -4.14 11.32 -2.15
N GLN A 17 -4.41 11.09 -3.44
CA GLN A 17 -5.31 10.04 -3.89
C GLN A 17 -4.56 8.71 -4.00
N MET A 18 -5.17 7.68 -3.45
CA MET A 18 -4.74 6.30 -3.59
C MET A 18 -5.78 5.48 -4.34
N ILE A 19 -5.29 4.60 -5.22
CA ILE A 19 -6.10 3.59 -5.90
C ILE A 19 -5.83 2.25 -5.23
N CYS A 20 -6.91 1.60 -4.82
CA CYS A 20 -6.89 0.24 -4.29
C CYS A 20 -7.10 -0.76 -5.43
N PHE A 21 -6.04 -1.46 -5.86
CA PHE A 21 -6.14 -2.35 -7.01
C PHE A 21 -7.04 -3.57 -6.78
N LYS A 22 -7.06 -4.11 -5.55
CA LYS A 22 -7.87 -5.30 -5.22
C LYS A 22 -9.37 -5.02 -5.20
N TYR A 23 -9.75 -3.83 -4.71
CA TYR A 23 -11.14 -3.47 -4.50
C TYR A 23 -11.68 -2.45 -5.51
N LYS A 24 -10.81 -1.95 -6.40
CA LYS A 24 -11.13 -0.92 -7.40
C LYS A 24 -11.77 0.32 -6.78
N THR A 25 -11.28 0.72 -5.60
CA THR A 25 -11.76 1.89 -4.85
C THR A 25 -10.69 2.97 -4.82
N THR A 26 -11.11 4.22 -4.95
CA THR A 26 -10.26 5.40 -4.68
C THR A 26 -10.47 5.88 -3.25
N SER A 27 -9.40 6.38 -2.63
CA SER A 27 -9.44 6.95 -1.29
C SER A 27 -8.46 8.11 -1.19
N ASN A 28 -8.78 9.09 -0.35
CA ASN A 28 -7.98 10.31 -0.19
C ASN A 28 -7.45 10.45 1.25
N SER A 29 -7.48 9.35 2.01
CA SER A 29 -7.25 9.38 3.46
C SER A 29 -5.82 8.95 3.75
N GLU A 30 -5.01 9.83 4.34
CA GLU A 30 -3.66 9.50 4.85
C GLU A 30 -3.70 8.30 5.82
N HIS A 31 -4.77 8.16 6.61
CA HIS A 31 -4.99 7.00 7.49
C HIS A 31 -5.05 5.65 6.72
N GLU A 32 -5.40 5.66 5.43
CA GLU A 32 -5.43 4.41 4.65
C GLU A 32 -4.06 4.04 4.09
N LYS A 33 -3.13 5.01 4.02
CA LYS A 33 -1.73 4.78 3.67
C LYS A 33 -0.99 4.08 4.82
N SER A 34 -1.26 4.46 6.07
CA SER A 34 -0.60 3.88 7.26
C SER A 34 -1.07 2.47 7.60
N ASP A 35 -2.35 2.17 7.36
CA ASP A 35 -2.98 0.93 7.86
C ASP A 35 -2.85 -0.24 6.86
N CYS A 36 -2.36 0.01 5.64
CA CYS A 36 -2.24 -0.98 4.59
C CYS A 36 -0.80 -1.51 4.47
N LEU A 37 -0.57 -2.77 4.85
CA LEU A 37 0.74 -3.43 4.74
C LEU A 37 1.26 -3.53 3.29
N TYR A 38 0.37 -3.44 2.31
CA TYR A 38 0.71 -3.48 0.88
C TYR A 38 0.62 -2.11 0.22
N PHE A 39 0.62 -1.03 1.00
CA PHE A 39 0.76 0.32 0.46
C PHE A 39 2.20 0.53 0.02
N ILE A 40 2.35 1.13 -1.16
CA ILE A 40 3.62 1.62 -1.65
C ILE A 40 3.35 2.87 -2.50
N GLN A 41 4.28 3.82 -2.45
CA GLN A 41 4.23 4.99 -3.33
C GLN A 41 4.37 4.53 -4.78
N LYS A 42 3.70 5.23 -5.71
CA LYS A 42 3.84 4.94 -7.15
C LYS A 42 5.30 5.04 -7.57
N ILE A 43 5.81 3.93 -8.05
CA ILE A 43 7.16 3.83 -8.63
C ILE A 43 7.03 4.04 -10.13
N ILE A 44 7.86 4.93 -10.68
CA ILE A 44 7.99 5.16 -12.12
C ILE A 44 9.30 4.53 -12.58
N GLU A 45 9.23 3.57 -13.50
CA GLU A 45 10.40 3.00 -14.18
C GLU A 45 10.23 3.18 -15.68
N ASP A 46 11.28 3.66 -16.37
CA ASP A 46 11.28 3.94 -17.81
C ASP A 46 10.13 4.88 -18.28
N GLY A 47 9.68 5.76 -17.40
CA GLY A 47 8.58 6.71 -17.67
C GLY A 47 7.18 6.12 -17.47
N GLU A 48 7.07 4.83 -17.13
CA GLU A 48 5.81 4.15 -16.90
C GLU A 48 5.62 3.79 -15.41
N PRO A 49 4.38 3.84 -14.88
CA PRO A 49 4.11 3.37 -13.53
C PRO A 49 4.25 1.85 -13.46
N LEU A 50 4.91 1.38 -12.41
CA LEU A 50 5.16 -0.03 -12.20
C LEU A 50 3.81 -0.80 -12.12
N PRO A 51 3.67 -1.99 -12.72
CA PRO A 51 2.44 -2.77 -12.64
C PRO A 51 2.10 -3.19 -11.19
N PRO A 52 0.80 -3.39 -10.85
CA PRO A 52 0.39 -3.81 -9.51
C PRO A 52 1.01 -5.14 -9.04
N ILE A 53 1.28 -6.06 -9.96
CA ILE A 53 1.93 -7.34 -9.63
C ILE A 53 3.39 -7.13 -9.23
N GLN A 54 4.09 -6.19 -9.86
CA GLN A 54 5.46 -5.85 -9.50
C GLN A 54 5.48 -5.08 -8.17
N HIS A 55 4.47 -4.25 -7.91
CA HIS A 55 4.28 -3.57 -6.62
C HIS A 55 4.16 -4.60 -5.49
N LEU A 56 3.32 -5.63 -5.68
CA LEU A 56 3.15 -6.71 -4.71
C LEU A 56 4.50 -7.41 -4.40
N LEU A 57 5.27 -7.75 -5.43
CA LEU A 57 6.56 -8.42 -5.26
C LEU A 57 7.54 -7.58 -4.44
N LEU A 58 7.59 -6.26 -4.68
CA LEU A 58 8.45 -5.35 -3.93
C LEU A 58 8.06 -5.28 -2.45
N VAL A 59 6.77 -5.12 -2.16
CA VAL A 59 6.25 -5.11 -0.79
C VAL A 59 6.58 -6.43 -0.08
N GLU A 60 6.31 -7.57 -0.72
CA GLU A 60 6.60 -8.88 -0.13
C GLU A 60 8.09 -9.06 0.17
N GLN A 61 8.97 -8.55 -0.69
CA GLN A 61 10.42 -8.57 -0.45
C GLN A 61 10.79 -7.71 0.77
N GLU A 62 10.21 -6.53 0.94
CA GLU A 62 10.49 -5.66 2.08
C GLU A 62 9.94 -6.23 3.41
N ILE A 63 8.76 -6.86 3.37
CA ILE A 63 8.22 -7.64 4.49
C ILE A 63 9.18 -8.79 4.85
N LYS A 64 9.63 -9.57 3.86
CA LYS A 64 10.57 -10.69 4.06
C LYS A 64 11.93 -10.23 4.61
N LYS A 65 12.40 -9.04 4.22
CA LYS A 65 13.65 -8.45 4.72
C LYS A 65 13.51 -7.82 6.11
N GLY A 66 12.31 -7.77 6.68
CA GLY A 66 12.04 -7.11 7.97
C GLY A 66 12.33 -5.60 7.96
N LYS A 67 12.44 -4.98 6.77
CA LYS A 67 12.77 -3.56 6.60
C LYS A 67 11.54 -2.65 6.58
N MET A 68 10.36 -3.24 6.49
CA MET A 68 9.12 -2.49 6.65
C MET A 68 8.97 -2.11 8.13
N ASN A 69 9.24 -0.84 8.46
CA ASN A 69 8.91 -0.26 9.75
C ASN A 69 7.38 -0.23 9.87
N ILE A 70 6.79 -1.34 10.28
CA ILE A 70 5.40 -1.37 10.71
C ILE A 70 5.36 -0.52 11.97
N SER A 71 4.90 0.72 11.85
CA SER A 71 4.46 1.47 13.01
C SER A 71 3.17 0.80 13.48
N ILE A 72 3.30 -0.27 14.25
CA ILE A 72 2.19 -0.94 14.92
C ILE A 72 1.74 0.00 16.04
N ASN A 73 0.99 1.04 15.67
CA ASN A 73 0.10 1.70 16.61
C ASN A 73 -1.22 0.93 16.59
N ASP A 74 -1.21 -0.28 17.13
CA ASP A 74 -2.32 -0.77 17.95
C ASP A 74 -1.96 -2.11 18.59
N GLY A 75 -1.73 -2.04 19.90
CA GLY A 75 -1.78 -3.09 20.91
C GLY A 75 -1.90 -4.54 20.45
N PHE A 76 -0.78 -5.16 20.07
CA PHE A 76 -0.64 -6.60 20.25
C PHE A 76 -0.40 -6.88 21.75
N ARG A 77 -1.49 -7.10 22.48
CA ARG A 77 -1.43 -7.78 23.77
C ARG A 77 -1.22 -9.28 23.51
N LEU A 78 -0.04 -9.75 23.93
CA LEU A 78 0.41 -11.12 24.23
C LEU A 78 -0.36 -12.28 23.60
#